data_AF-A0A4P2PZN6-F1
#
_entry.id   AF-A0A4P2PZN6-F1
#
_cell.length_a   1.000
_cell.length_b   1.000
_cell.length_c   1.000
_cell.angle_alpha   90.00
_cell.angle_beta   90.00
_cell.angle_gamma   90.00
#
_symmetry.space_group_name_H-M   'P 1'
#
loop_
_entity.id
_entity.type
_entity.pdbx_description
1 polymer ?
#
loop_
_entity_poly.entity_id
_entity_poly.type
_entity_poly.pdbx_seq_one_letter_code
_entity_poly.pdbx_strand_id
1 'polypeptide(L)'
;MVKRDDGRARRLPRPEERPLDDGVRYGPETWREIDGIAFCHWDRWLLRLALAEPRGLDAIAREFRTRAASQRVSREAAEAMLAQVVDLRARLARLARTPEEVLDAEERASGWLLKKAWKRVWHDGPNRRTDAMRNTPRRRLWAHALRGNWARFPVSPARFEPELRRVVGDHAYYDYRATDLVARLLEGQVDLLGAMAASDLERLALHRAAMTVILEMMNRVDDSLADMSEVFAASERAYLTLARDHAGLDGILRDLLELAVWEDYGLLRGIGAFLGALQEEHADLAVRELSGIIAELRRERLDDQLSRALMLRKAVLAPWG
;
A
#
# COMPACT_ATOMS: atom_id res chain seq x y z
N MET A 1 -23.62 42.23 36.61
CA MET A 1 -23.54 40.90 37.25
C MET A 1 -24.42 39.95 36.44
N VAL A 2 -23.87 39.31 35.42
CA VAL A 2 -24.62 38.44 34.48
C VAL A 2 -24.33 36.99 34.86
N LYS A 3 -25.35 36.28 35.34
CA LYS A 3 -25.28 34.83 35.58
C LYS A 3 -25.17 34.11 34.23
N ARG A 4 -24.08 33.37 34.04
CA ARG A 4 -23.96 32.35 32.99
C ARG A 4 -24.84 31.17 33.40
N ASP A 5 -25.79 30.83 32.54
CA ASP A 5 -26.59 29.61 32.66
C ASP A 5 -25.90 28.53 31.82
N ASP A 6 -25.42 27.49 32.49
CA ASP A 6 -24.72 26.35 31.91
C ASP A 6 -25.70 25.49 31.11
N GLY A 7 -25.68 25.66 29.79
CA GLY A 7 -26.30 24.75 28.84
C GLY A 7 -25.65 23.36 28.88
N ARG A 8 -25.96 22.55 29.90
CA ARG A 8 -25.68 21.12 29.91
C ARG A 8 -26.34 20.48 28.70
N ALA A 9 -25.53 20.07 27.73
CA ALA A 9 -25.95 19.31 26.57
C ALA A 9 -26.90 18.17 27.00
N ARG A 10 -28.12 18.18 26.45
CA ARG A 10 -29.13 17.14 26.67
C ARG A 10 -28.49 15.78 26.35
N ARG A 11 -28.26 14.97 27.38
CA ARG A 11 -27.86 13.56 27.21
C ARG A 11 -28.92 12.89 26.37
N LEU A 12 -28.50 12.32 25.24
CA LEU A 12 -29.37 11.49 24.40
C LEU A 12 -30.03 10.40 25.25
N PRO A 13 -31.27 10.01 24.93
CA PRO A 13 -31.97 8.96 25.66
C PRO A 13 -31.09 7.70 25.74
N ARG A 14 -31.07 7.09 26.92
CA ARG A 14 -30.34 5.83 27.13
C ARG A 14 -30.93 4.77 26.19
N PRO A 15 -30.09 3.99 25.48
CA PRO A 15 -30.60 2.88 24.69
C PRO A 15 -31.37 1.91 25.60
N GLU A 16 -32.44 1.32 25.06
CA GLU A 16 -33.29 0.35 25.77
C GLU A 16 -32.51 -0.90 26.21
N GLU A 17 -31.46 -1.26 25.46
CA GLU A 17 -30.47 -2.27 25.85
C GLU A 17 -29.30 -1.64 26.60
N ARG A 18 -28.81 -2.33 27.64
CA ARG A 18 -27.57 -1.97 28.33
C ARG A 18 -26.39 -2.08 27.35
N PRO A 19 -25.57 -1.03 27.17
CA PRO A 19 -24.38 -1.10 26.32
C PRO A 19 -23.43 -2.21 26.77
N LEU A 20 -22.92 -3.00 25.81
CA LEU A 20 -21.94 -4.07 26.05
C LEU A 20 -20.48 -3.59 26.01
N ASP A 21 -20.26 -2.28 25.94
CA ASP A 21 -18.97 -1.64 26.20
C ASP A 21 -19.18 -0.19 26.69
N ASP A 22 -18.09 0.45 27.09
CA ASP A 22 -18.04 1.83 27.61
C ASP A 22 -18.32 2.93 26.56
N GLY A 23 -18.58 2.55 25.31
CA GLY A 23 -18.85 3.47 24.21
C GLY A 23 -17.61 4.14 23.61
N VAL A 24 -16.42 4.00 24.23
CA VAL A 24 -15.21 4.74 23.86
C VAL A 24 -14.18 3.89 23.11
N ARG A 25 -14.48 2.62 22.80
CA ARG A 25 -13.58 1.74 22.03
C ARG A 25 -13.43 2.19 20.58
N TYR A 26 -12.17 2.24 20.11
CA TYR A 26 -11.79 2.70 18.77
C TYR A 26 -11.48 1.57 17.79
N GLY A 27 -11.43 0.32 18.27
CA GLY A 27 -11.38 -0.89 17.45
C GLY A 27 -10.14 -1.77 17.71
N PRO A 28 -8.89 -1.24 17.70
CA PRO A 28 -7.69 -2.06 17.89
C PRO A 28 -7.50 -2.58 19.31
N GLU A 29 -8.18 -2.03 20.30
CA GLU A 29 -8.05 -2.49 21.68
C GLU A 29 -8.49 -3.95 21.80
N THR A 30 -7.74 -4.73 22.58
CA THR A 30 -8.08 -6.13 22.87
C THR A 30 -9.46 -6.21 23.51
N TRP A 31 -10.28 -7.10 22.97
CA TRP A 31 -11.62 -7.40 23.47
C TRP A 31 -11.64 -8.75 24.18
N ARG A 32 -11.03 -9.79 23.58
CA ARG A 32 -11.05 -11.16 24.12
C ARG A 32 -9.79 -11.91 23.69
N GLU A 33 -9.41 -12.93 24.45
CA GLU A 33 -8.39 -13.90 24.05
C GLU A 33 -8.98 -15.32 24.15
N ILE A 34 -8.70 -16.16 23.16
CA ILE A 34 -9.14 -17.56 23.09
C ILE A 34 -7.93 -18.39 22.68
N ASP A 35 -7.53 -19.36 23.51
CA ASP A 35 -6.40 -20.26 23.26
C ASP A 35 -5.10 -19.52 22.82
N GLY A 36 -4.78 -18.41 23.51
CA GLY A 36 -3.59 -17.60 23.21
C GLY A 36 -3.73 -16.68 21.99
N ILE A 37 -4.92 -16.60 21.38
CA ILE A 37 -5.20 -15.75 20.22
C ILE A 37 -6.06 -14.56 20.64
N ALA A 38 -5.48 -13.37 20.56
CA ALA A 38 -6.18 -12.13 20.84
C ALA A 38 -7.15 -11.75 19.70
N PHE A 39 -8.31 -11.24 20.10
CA PHE A 39 -9.34 -10.61 19.28
C PHE A 39 -9.55 -9.18 19.76
N CYS A 40 -9.69 -8.24 18.83
CA CYS A 40 -9.92 -6.84 19.13
C CYS A 40 -11.39 -6.44 18.90
N HIS A 41 -11.73 -5.19 19.23
CA HIS A 41 -13.10 -4.69 19.01
C HIS A 41 -13.49 -4.62 17.53
N TRP A 42 -12.55 -4.44 16.59
CA TRP A 42 -12.85 -4.61 15.17
C TRP A 42 -13.34 -6.02 14.84
N ASP A 43 -12.73 -7.04 15.44
CA ASP A 43 -13.17 -8.43 15.27
C ASP A 43 -14.57 -8.62 15.83
N ARG A 44 -14.83 -8.13 17.05
CA ARG A 44 -16.16 -8.20 17.67
C ARG A 44 -17.26 -7.66 16.75
N TRP A 45 -17.02 -6.50 16.14
CA TRP A 45 -17.98 -5.88 15.24
C TRP A 45 -18.14 -6.66 13.93
N LEU A 46 -17.04 -7.13 13.34
CA LEU A 46 -17.08 -7.96 12.12
C LEU A 46 -17.80 -9.29 12.35
N LEU A 47 -17.53 -9.97 13.47
CA LEU A 47 -18.19 -11.20 13.87
C LEU A 47 -19.68 -10.97 14.08
N ARG A 48 -20.06 -9.90 14.79
CA ARG A 48 -21.48 -9.59 15.03
C ARG A 48 -22.24 -9.33 13.74
N LEU A 49 -21.63 -8.61 12.79
CA LEU A 49 -22.21 -8.38 11.47
C LEU A 49 -22.29 -9.68 10.67
N ALA A 50 -21.27 -10.54 10.75
CA ALA A 50 -21.28 -11.82 10.06
C ALA A 50 -22.51 -12.68 10.42
N LEU A 51 -22.99 -12.63 11.66
CA LEU A 51 -24.23 -13.34 12.06
C LEU A 51 -25.50 -12.82 11.38
N ALA A 52 -25.49 -11.58 10.89
CA ALA A 52 -26.62 -10.96 10.20
C ALA A 52 -26.51 -11.05 8.67
N GLU A 53 -25.36 -11.47 8.15
CA GLU A 53 -25.09 -11.54 6.71
C GLU A 53 -25.28 -12.98 6.18
N PRO A 54 -26.03 -13.20 5.10
CA PRO A 54 -26.34 -14.55 4.59
C PRO A 54 -25.11 -15.42 4.23
N ARG A 55 -23.94 -14.80 4.04
CA ARG A 55 -22.65 -15.50 3.81
C ARG A 55 -21.57 -15.07 4.80
N GLY A 56 -21.98 -14.55 5.95
CA GLY A 56 -21.08 -14.09 7.01
C GLY A 56 -19.94 -13.20 6.50
N LEU A 57 -18.72 -13.53 6.92
CA LEU A 57 -17.51 -12.78 6.57
C LEU A 57 -17.22 -12.77 5.05
N ASP A 58 -17.73 -13.72 4.26
CA ASP A 58 -17.55 -13.72 2.80
C ASP A 58 -18.37 -12.61 2.12
N ALA A 59 -19.59 -12.36 2.58
CA ALA A 59 -20.40 -11.25 2.09
C ALA A 59 -19.71 -9.91 2.40
N ILE A 60 -19.22 -9.77 3.64
CA ILE A 60 -18.50 -8.57 4.11
C ILE A 60 -17.22 -8.35 3.29
N ALA A 61 -16.41 -9.40 3.10
CA ALA A 61 -15.19 -9.31 2.30
C ALA A 61 -15.47 -8.92 0.85
N ARG A 62 -16.54 -9.48 0.25
CA ARG A 62 -16.94 -9.13 -1.12
C ARG A 62 -17.33 -7.65 -1.23
N GLU A 63 -18.09 -7.13 -0.28
CA GLU A 63 -18.46 -5.71 -0.25
C GLU A 63 -17.23 -4.80 -0.14
N PHE A 64 -16.29 -5.12 0.76
CA PHE A 64 -15.05 -4.34 0.85
C PHE A 64 -14.18 -4.43 -0.41
N ARG A 65 -14.16 -5.56 -1.12
CA ARG A 65 -13.51 -5.66 -2.44
C ARG A 65 -14.14 -4.71 -3.45
N THR A 66 -15.47 -4.68 -3.55
CA THR A 66 -16.18 -3.76 -4.44
C THR A 66 -15.84 -2.30 -4.11
N ARG A 67 -15.81 -1.94 -2.82
CA ARG A 67 -15.44 -0.58 -2.38
C ARG A 67 -13.98 -0.25 -2.66
N ALA A 68 -13.07 -1.20 -2.46
CA ALA A 68 -11.64 -1.04 -2.74
C ALA A 68 -11.36 -0.89 -4.25
N ALA A 69 -12.17 -1.51 -5.11
CA ALA A 69 -12.09 -1.34 -6.56
C ALA A 69 -12.60 0.04 -7.04
N SER A 70 -13.29 0.80 -6.19
CA SER A 70 -13.76 2.15 -6.55
C SER A 70 -12.63 3.19 -6.38
N GLN A 71 -12.50 4.14 -7.30
CA GLN A 71 -11.53 5.24 -7.24
C GLN A 71 -11.86 6.32 -6.19
N ARG A 72 -12.69 6.02 -5.18
CA ARG A 72 -13.13 6.99 -4.17
C ARG A 72 -12.19 7.00 -2.97
N VAL A 73 -12.22 8.10 -2.20
CA VAL A 73 -11.48 8.29 -0.93
C VAL A 73 -11.62 7.11 0.04
N SER A 74 -12.71 6.34 -0.06
CA SER A 74 -12.95 5.13 0.73
C SER A 74 -12.09 3.91 0.37
N ARG A 75 -11.27 3.94 -0.68
CA ARG A 75 -10.46 2.78 -1.13
C ARG A 75 -9.54 2.28 -0.02
N GLU A 76 -8.72 3.17 0.55
CA GLU A 76 -7.73 2.78 1.55
C GLU A 76 -8.40 2.21 2.82
N ALA A 77 -9.51 2.82 3.24
CA ALA A 77 -10.33 2.32 4.35
C ALA A 77 -10.93 0.94 4.04
N ALA A 78 -11.41 0.71 2.82
CA ALA A 78 -11.96 -0.57 2.40
C ALA A 78 -10.87 -1.65 2.30
N GLU A 79 -9.69 -1.35 1.77
CA GLU A 79 -8.55 -2.27 1.74
C GLU A 79 -8.09 -2.64 3.15
N ALA A 80 -8.05 -1.66 4.07
CA ALA A 80 -7.72 -1.90 5.48
C ALA A 80 -8.74 -2.85 6.12
N MET A 81 -10.04 -2.58 5.98
CA MET A 81 -11.09 -3.46 6.52
C MET A 81 -11.08 -4.85 5.89
N LEU A 82 -10.82 -4.95 4.58
CA LEU A 82 -10.65 -6.24 3.91
C LEU A 82 -9.48 -7.03 4.50
N ALA A 83 -8.35 -6.38 4.76
CA ALA A 83 -7.21 -7.00 5.40
C ALA A 83 -7.54 -7.51 6.82
N GLN A 84 -8.33 -6.75 7.59
CA GLN A 84 -8.84 -7.21 8.89
C GLN A 84 -9.73 -8.46 8.75
N VAL A 85 -10.62 -8.49 7.75
CA VAL A 85 -11.49 -9.65 7.53
C VAL A 85 -10.67 -10.90 7.16
N VAL A 86 -9.64 -10.75 6.33
CA VAL A 86 -8.74 -11.86 5.96
C VAL A 86 -7.99 -12.37 7.19
N ASP A 87 -7.42 -11.47 8.01
CA ASP A 87 -6.74 -11.83 9.25
C ASP A 87 -7.68 -12.54 10.24
N LEU A 88 -8.88 -11.99 10.46
CA LEU A 88 -9.89 -12.60 11.32
C LEU A 88 -10.26 -14.01 10.87
N ARG A 89 -10.45 -14.22 9.55
CA ARG A 89 -10.73 -15.56 8.99
C ARG A 89 -9.59 -16.54 9.23
N ALA A 90 -8.34 -16.10 9.07
CA ALA A 90 -7.17 -16.95 9.33
C ALA A 90 -7.11 -17.34 10.81
N ARG A 91 -7.39 -16.42 11.73
CA ARG A 91 -7.46 -16.71 13.17
C ARG A 91 -8.60 -17.67 13.52
N LEU A 92 -9.79 -17.47 12.96
CA LEU A 92 -10.94 -18.39 13.13
C LEU A 92 -10.62 -19.80 12.60
N ALA A 93 -10.02 -19.89 11.40
CA ALA A 93 -9.63 -21.17 10.81
C ALA A 93 -8.58 -21.90 11.66
N ARG A 94 -7.60 -21.18 12.20
CA ARG A 94 -6.58 -21.73 13.10
C ARG A 94 -7.17 -22.28 14.40
N LEU A 95 -8.22 -21.65 14.91
CA LEU A 95 -8.95 -22.14 16.09
C LEU A 95 -10.00 -23.21 15.77
N ALA A 96 -10.27 -23.46 14.49
CA ALA A 96 -11.43 -24.24 14.04
C ALA A 96 -12.75 -23.74 14.65
N ARG A 97 -12.95 -22.41 14.70
CA ARG A 97 -14.14 -21.77 15.29
C ARG A 97 -14.97 -20.99 14.27
N THR A 98 -16.28 -20.95 14.49
CA THR A 98 -17.20 -20.06 13.78
C THR A 98 -17.42 -18.75 14.52
N PRO A 99 -17.97 -17.70 13.85
CA PRO A 99 -18.33 -16.46 14.53
C PRO A 99 -19.29 -16.64 15.71
N GLU A 100 -20.23 -17.58 15.61
CA GLU A 100 -21.20 -17.91 16.65
C GLU A 100 -20.53 -18.47 17.91
N GLU A 101 -19.43 -19.20 17.77
CA GLU A 101 -18.70 -19.80 18.89
C GLU A 101 -17.78 -18.80 19.59
N VAL A 102 -17.34 -17.75 18.87
CA VAL A 102 -16.47 -16.70 19.44
C VAL A 102 -17.27 -15.66 20.21
N LEU A 103 -18.51 -15.37 19.80
CA LEU A 103 -19.41 -14.43 20.48
C LEU A 103 -20.22 -15.15 21.58
N ASP A 104 -20.38 -14.51 22.74
CA ASP A 104 -21.26 -15.07 23.77
C ASP A 104 -22.76 -14.88 23.44
N ALA A 105 -23.65 -15.49 24.24
CA ALA A 105 -25.09 -15.43 23.99
C ALA A 105 -25.66 -13.99 24.03
N GLU A 106 -25.12 -13.14 24.91
CA GLU A 106 -25.57 -11.75 25.06
C GLU A 106 -25.17 -10.92 23.84
N GLU A 107 -23.93 -11.09 23.36
CA GLU A 107 -23.42 -10.41 22.18
C GLU A 107 -24.16 -10.81 20.90
N ARG A 108 -24.50 -12.10 20.78
CA ARG A 108 -25.29 -12.60 19.65
C ARG A 108 -26.68 -11.98 19.63
N ALA A 109 -27.33 -11.87 20.79
CA ALA A 109 -28.67 -11.32 20.92
C ALA A 109 -28.73 -9.78 20.85
N SER A 110 -27.64 -9.07 21.16
CA SER A 110 -27.68 -7.61 21.26
C SER A 110 -27.94 -6.91 19.93
N GLY A 111 -29.03 -6.15 19.87
CA GLY A 111 -29.33 -5.22 18.78
C GLY A 111 -28.47 -3.96 18.84
N TRP A 112 -28.09 -3.52 20.04
CA TRP A 112 -27.16 -2.41 20.24
C TRP A 112 -25.79 -2.69 19.61
N LEU A 113 -25.21 -3.86 19.86
CA LEU A 113 -23.91 -4.25 19.29
C LEU A 113 -23.99 -4.34 17.76
N LEU A 114 -25.09 -4.88 17.21
CA LEU A 114 -25.31 -4.93 15.77
C LEU A 114 -25.34 -3.53 15.14
N LYS A 115 -26.13 -2.62 15.72
CA LYS A 115 -26.21 -1.23 15.25
C LYS A 115 -24.86 -0.53 15.31
N LYS A 116 -24.12 -0.74 16.40
CA LYS A 116 -22.77 -0.19 16.57
C LYS A 116 -21.80 -0.76 15.53
N ALA A 117 -21.81 -2.08 15.34
CA ALA A 117 -20.96 -2.75 14.37
C ALA A 117 -21.25 -2.25 12.95
N TRP A 118 -22.53 -2.17 12.57
CA TRP A 118 -22.95 -1.63 11.28
C TRP A 118 -22.43 -0.22 11.05
N LYS A 119 -22.60 0.69 12.03
CA LYS A 119 -22.06 2.06 11.93
C LYS A 119 -20.54 2.07 11.79
N ARG A 120 -19.83 1.34 12.66
CA ARG A 120 -18.35 1.35 12.70
C ARG A 120 -17.73 0.79 11.43
N VAL A 121 -18.23 -0.35 10.96
CA VAL A 121 -17.68 -1.10 9.83
C VAL A 121 -18.06 -0.47 8.50
N TRP A 122 -19.30 -0.02 8.34
CA TRP A 122 -19.78 0.45 7.03
C TRP A 122 -19.72 1.95 6.80
N HIS A 123 -19.74 2.77 7.86
CA HIS A 123 -19.86 4.22 7.75
C HIS A 123 -18.66 4.98 8.31
N ASP A 124 -18.24 4.68 9.54
CA ASP A 124 -17.15 5.42 10.19
C ASP A 124 -15.78 5.04 9.60
N GLY A 125 -15.60 3.78 9.22
CA GLY A 125 -14.31 3.25 8.75
C GLY A 125 -13.23 3.19 9.85
N PRO A 126 -12.05 2.62 9.56
CA PRO A 126 -11.03 2.38 10.57
C PRO A 126 -10.19 3.63 10.89
N ASN A 127 -10.72 4.49 11.75
CA ASN A 127 -9.99 5.66 12.28
C ASN A 127 -8.72 5.28 13.06
N ARG A 128 -8.75 4.12 13.73
CA ARG A 128 -7.55 3.49 14.32
C ARG A 128 -7.39 2.10 13.73
N ARG A 129 -6.26 1.87 13.09
CA ARG A 129 -5.96 0.64 12.36
C ARG A 129 -5.28 -0.38 13.28
N THR A 130 -5.57 -1.65 13.06
CA THR A 130 -4.77 -2.79 13.55
C THR A 130 -3.52 -2.95 12.67
N ASP A 131 -2.62 -3.87 13.03
CA ASP A 131 -1.48 -4.20 12.17
C ASP A 131 -1.93 -4.85 10.87
N ALA A 132 -2.94 -5.73 10.89
CA ALA A 132 -3.53 -6.30 9.68
C ALA A 132 -4.06 -5.20 8.74
N MET A 133 -4.79 -4.22 9.29
CA MET A 133 -5.29 -3.06 8.53
C MET A 133 -4.18 -2.15 8.00
N ARG A 134 -3.04 -2.05 8.68
CA ARG A 134 -1.87 -1.28 8.21
C ARG A 134 -1.13 -2.00 7.09
N ASN A 135 -1.07 -3.33 7.14
CA ASN A 135 -0.30 -4.19 6.27
C ASN A 135 -1.14 -4.77 5.12
N THR A 136 -1.87 -3.92 4.39
CA THR A 136 -2.67 -4.36 3.23
C THR A 136 -1.79 -4.97 2.13
N PRO A 137 -2.32 -5.87 1.28
CA PRO A 137 -1.56 -6.40 0.13
C PRO A 137 -0.94 -5.30 -0.72
N ARG A 138 -1.70 -4.22 -0.97
CA ARG A 138 -1.23 -3.04 -1.70
C ARG A 138 0.05 -2.45 -1.09
N ARG A 139 0.03 -2.20 0.21
CA ARG A 139 1.17 -1.61 0.92
C ARG A 139 2.38 -2.54 0.94
N ARG A 140 2.17 -3.83 1.19
CA ARG A 140 3.27 -4.81 1.22
C ARG A 140 3.94 -4.93 -0.14
N LEU A 141 3.16 -5.05 -1.20
CA LEU A 141 3.69 -5.20 -2.56
C LEU A 141 4.26 -3.89 -3.11
N TRP A 142 3.73 -2.73 -2.73
CA TRP A 142 4.37 -1.45 -3.02
C TRP A 142 5.74 -1.33 -2.35
N ALA A 143 5.82 -1.65 -1.05
CA ALA A 143 7.10 -1.65 -0.34
C ALA A 143 8.09 -2.66 -0.95
N HIS A 144 7.61 -3.81 -1.42
CA HIS A 144 8.41 -4.78 -2.16
C HIS A 144 8.87 -4.23 -3.51
N ALA A 145 8.01 -3.58 -4.29
CA ALA A 145 8.42 -2.98 -5.57
C ALA A 145 9.47 -1.87 -5.39
N LEU A 146 9.46 -1.17 -4.25
CA LEU A 146 10.45 -0.13 -3.97
C LEU A 146 11.83 -0.67 -3.60
N ARG A 147 11.93 -1.83 -2.93
CA ARG A 147 13.19 -2.32 -2.30
C ARG A 147 13.41 -3.82 -2.28
N GLY A 148 12.37 -4.62 -2.50
CA GLY A 148 12.34 -6.06 -2.28
C GLY A 148 13.37 -6.85 -3.08
N ASN A 149 13.72 -6.36 -4.27
CA ASN A 149 14.71 -6.99 -5.14
C ASN A 149 16.12 -6.39 -5.01
N TRP A 150 16.32 -5.36 -4.17
CA TRP A 150 17.61 -4.65 -4.07
C TRP A 150 18.78 -5.52 -3.62
N ALA A 151 18.52 -6.60 -2.88
CA ALA A 151 19.57 -7.53 -2.44
C ALA A 151 20.08 -8.43 -3.58
N ARG A 152 19.36 -8.49 -4.71
CA ARG A 152 19.72 -9.30 -5.89
C ARG A 152 20.59 -8.53 -6.88
N PHE A 153 20.68 -7.21 -6.72
CA PHE A 153 21.52 -6.38 -7.57
C PHE A 153 23.01 -6.66 -7.25
N PRO A 154 23.90 -6.66 -8.26
CA PRO A 154 25.34 -6.76 -8.03
C PRO A 154 25.87 -5.67 -7.09
N VAL A 155 25.33 -4.45 -7.21
CA VAL A 155 25.51 -3.36 -6.25
C VAL A 155 24.14 -2.97 -5.75
N SER A 156 23.90 -3.10 -4.44
CA SER A 156 22.58 -2.82 -3.88
C SER A 156 22.29 -1.30 -3.88
N PRO A 157 21.13 -0.86 -4.41
CA PRO A 157 20.68 0.54 -4.29
C PRO A 157 20.60 1.04 -2.84
N ALA A 158 20.43 0.12 -1.87
CA ALA A 158 20.40 0.42 -0.44
C ALA A 158 21.62 1.22 0.05
N ARG A 159 22.77 1.08 -0.61
CA ARG A 159 23.99 1.81 -0.26
C ARG A 159 23.82 3.33 -0.39
N PHE A 160 23.08 3.79 -1.41
CA PHE A 160 22.96 5.22 -1.74
C PHE A 160 21.77 5.88 -1.04
N GLU A 161 20.77 5.09 -0.67
CA GLU A 161 19.52 5.58 -0.08
C GLU A 161 19.72 6.50 1.14
N PRO A 162 20.59 6.20 2.14
CA PRO A 162 20.76 7.08 3.29
C PRO A 162 21.27 8.48 2.93
N GLU A 163 22.13 8.59 1.91
CA GLU A 163 22.67 9.87 1.46
C GLU A 163 21.60 10.72 0.77
N LEU A 164 20.84 10.11 -0.11
CA LEU A 164 19.74 10.76 -0.82
C LEU A 164 18.61 11.16 0.14
N ARG A 165 18.29 10.28 1.12
CA ARG A 165 17.30 10.57 2.16
C ARG A 165 17.69 11.75 3.04
N ARG A 166 18.98 11.92 3.32
CA ARG A 166 19.49 13.05 4.12
C ARG A 166 19.18 14.40 3.45
N VAL A 167 19.20 14.44 2.13
CA VAL A 167 18.91 15.64 1.34
C VAL A 167 17.43 15.98 1.38
N VAL A 168 16.56 14.99 1.17
CA VAL A 168 15.11 15.22 1.18
C VAL A 168 14.52 15.41 2.56
N GLY A 169 15.22 15.04 3.63
CA GLY A 169 14.78 15.25 5.02
C GLY A 169 13.51 14.48 5.40
N ASP A 170 12.90 14.86 6.53
CA ASP A 170 11.68 14.24 7.05
C ASP A 170 10.55 15.25 7.34
N HIS A 171 10.46 16.33 6.57
CA HIS A 171 9.37 17.31 6.74
C HIS A 171 8.02 16.78 6.27
N ALA A 172 6.96 17.00 7.04
CA ALA A 172 5.64 16.46 6.75
C ALA A 172 5.09 16.86 5.36
N TYR A 173 5.41 18.08 4.90
CA TYR A 173 5.00 18.59 3.61
C TYR A 173 5.93 19.72 3.12
N TYR A 174 6.13 19.80 1.80
CA TYR A 174 6.86 20.84 1.09
C TYR A 174 5.92 21.56 0.11
N ASP A 175 5.85 22.88 0.20
CA ASP A 175 5.24 23.70 -0.86
C ASP A 175 6.12 23.72 -2.12
N TYR A 176 5.62 24.25 -3.24
CA TYR A 176 6.34 24.21 -4.51
C TYR A 176 7.75 24.85 -4.46
N ARG A 177 7.97 25.88 -3.64
CA ARG A 177 9.29 26.53 -3.53
C ARG A 177 10.26 25.64 -2.77
N ALA A 178 9.79 25.03 -1.70
CA ALA A 178 10.58 24.10 -0.93
C ALA A 178 10.83 22.80 -1.72
N THR A 179 9.85 22.34 -2.50
CA THR A 179 10.01 21.23 -3.44
C THR A 179 11.09 21.52 -4.48
N ASP A 180 11.09 22.69 -5.12
CA ASP A 180 12.12 23.08 -6.10
C ASP A 180 13.52 23.09 -5.47
N LEU A 181 13.66 23.67 -4.28
CA LEU A 181 14.93 23.63 -3.57
C LEU A 181 15.39 22.18 -3.29
N VAL A 182 14.49 21.32 -2.79
CA VAL A 182 14.80 19.91 -2.51
C VAL A 182 15.15 19.16 -3.81
N ALA A 183 14.46 19.44 -4.92
CA ALA A 183 14.75 18.85 -6.23
C ALA A 183 16.19 19.19 -6.68
N ARG A 184 16.58 20.46 -6.63
CA ARG A 184 17.95 20.90 -7.00
C ARG A 184 19.02 20.30 -6.10
N LEU A 185 18.76 20.22 -4.79
CA LEU A 185 19.70 19.60 -3.85
C LEU A 185 19.84 18.10 -4.13
N LEU A 186 18.72 17.42 -4.43
CA LEU A 186 18.72 16.00 -4.74
C LEU A 186 19.44 15.72 -6.06
N GLU A 187 19.19 16.52 -7.10
CA GLU A 187 19.91 16.46 -8.38
C GLU A 187 21.42 16.61 -8.16
N GLY A 188 21.85 17.66 -7.44
CA GLY A 188 23.27 17.87 -7.13
C GLY A 188 23.90 16.71 -6.35
N GLN A 189 23.15 16.08 -5.44
CA GLN A 189 23.62 14.90 -4.71
C GLN A 189 23.73 13.66 -5.61
N VAL A 190 22.78 13.45 -6.53
CA VAL A 190 22.85 12.38 -7.53
C VAL A 190 24.06 12.60 -8.45
N ASP A 191 24.32 13.82 -8.90
CA ASP A 191 25.48 14.14 -9.74
C ASP A 191 26.79 13.91 -9.00
N LEU A 192 26.90 14.34 -7.75
CA LEU A 192 28.08 14.12 -6.91
C LEU A 192 28.37 12.62 -6.73
N LEU A 193 27.36 11.85 -6.32
CA LEU A 193 27.49 10.40 -6.12
C LEU A 193 27.77 9.69 -7.45
N GLY A 194 27.17 10.15 -8.54
CA GLY A 194 27.37 9.62 -9.89
C GLY A 194 28.79 9.87 -10.40
N ALA A 195 29.39 11.02 -10.09
CA ALA A 195 30.79 11.32 -10.40
C ALA A 195 31.77 10.45 -9.60
N MET A 196 31.39 10.05 -8.38
CA MET A 196 32.20 9.18 -7.52
C MET A 196 32.00 7.68 -7.78
N ALA A 197 30.97 7.29 -8.54
CA ALA A 197 30.67 5.90 -8.83
C ALA A 197 31.79 5.23 -9.64
N ALA A 198 32.30 4.11 -9.14
CA ALA A 198 33.44 3.39 -9.72
C ALA A 198 33.06 2.52 -10.93
N SER A 199 31.76 2.31 -11.19
CA SER A 199 31.28 1.49 -12.30
C SER A 199 29.85 1.85 -12.71
N ASP A 200 29.44 1.35 -13.88
CA ASP A 200 28.07 1.47 -14.39
C ASP A 200 27.03 0.78 -13.50
N LEU A 201 27.41 -0.32 -12.83
CA LEU A 201 26.54 -1.00 -11.87
C LEU A 201 26.30 -0.14 -10.61
N GLU A 202 27.30 0.62 -10.17
CA GLU A 202 27.11 1.60 -9.09
C GLU A 202 26.21 2.75 -9.53
N ARG A 203 26.37 3.26 -10.75
CA ARG A 203 25.50 4.31 -11.32
C ARG A 203 24.05 3.83 -11.46
N LEU A 204 23.86 2.61 -11.94
CA LEU A 204 22.55 1.97 -12.06
C LEU A 204 21.87 1.88 -10.69
N ALA A 205 22.60 1.41 -9.68
CA ALA A 205 22.10 1.30 -8.31
C ALA A 205 21.76 2.68 -7.69
N LEU A 206 22.59 3.71 -7.96
CA LEU A 206 22.34 5.08 -7.53
C LEU A 206 21.04 5.64 -8.09
N HIS A 207 20.85 5.58 -9.42
CA HIS A 207 19.63 6.11 -10.04
C HIS A 207 18.39 5.34 -9.59
N ARG A 208 18.52 4.03 -9.34
CA ARG A 208 17.42 3.24 -8.78
C ARG A 208 17.03 3.69 -7.38
N ALA A 209 18.01 4.00 -6.52
CA ALA A 209 17.78 4.54 -5.19
C ALA A 209 17.12 5.93 -5.26
N ALA A 210 17.60 6.80 -6.17
CA ALA A 210 17.03 8.13 -6.40
C ALA A 210 15.55 8.04 -6.79
N MET A 211 15.19 7.17 -7.74
CA MET A 211 13.79 6.94 -8.11
C MET A 211 12.93 6.49 -6.90
N THR A 212 13.43 5.58 -6.04
CA THR A 212 12.70 5.18 -4.82
C THR A 212 12.48 6.35 -3.87
N VAL A 213 13.51 7.16 -3.61
CA VAL A 213 13.43 8.31 -2.71
C VAL A 213 12.40 9.32 -3.23
N ILE A 214 12.41 9.61 -4.53
CA ILE A 214 11.47 10.55 -5.14
C ILE A 214 10.04 10.01 -5.05
N LEU A 215 9.81 8.74 -5.36
CA LEU A 215 8.47 8.14 -5.30
C LEU A 215 7.85 8.19 -3.90
N GLU A 216 8.66 8.04 -2.85
CA GLU A 216 8.18 8.20 -1.47
C GLU A 216 7.89 9.66 -1.11
N MET A 217 8.59 10.60 -1.75
CA MET A 217 8.39 12.04 -1.57
C MET A 217 7.13 12.55 -2.26
N MET A 218 6.64 11.91 -3.32
CA MET A 218 5.51 12.41 -4.12
C MET A 218 4.21 12.66 -3.33
N ASN A 219 4.00 12.02 -2.17
CA ASN A 219 2.86 12.31 -1.29
C ASN A 219 3.05 13.52 -0.37
N ARG A 220 4.25 14.10 -0.32
CA ARG A 220 4.69 15.13 0.63
C ARG A 220 5.14 16.41 -0.06
N VAL A 221 5.12 16.46 -1.39
CA VAL A 221 5.59 17.60 -2.17
C VAL A 221 4.46 18.15 -3.04
N ASP A 222 4.45 19.46 -3.21
CA ASP A 222 3.76 20.11 -4.33
C ASP A 222 4.75 20.26 -5.48
N ASP A 223 4.58 19.46 -6.54
CA ASP A 223 5.43 19.48 -7.74
C ASP A 223 4.79 20.27 -8.90
N SER A 224 3.71 21.02 -8.65
CA SER A 224 2.97 21.70 -9.73
C SER A 224 3.78 22.79 -10.45
N LEU A 225 4.78 23.36 -9.77
CA LEU A 225 5.68 24.41 -10.25
C LEU A 225 7.13 24.15 -9.82
N ALA A 226 7.48 22.89 -9.62
CA ALA A 226 8.81 22.46 -9.20
C ALA A 226 9.33 21.33 -10.12
N ASP A 227 10.61 20.98 -9.94
CA ASP A 227 11.32 20.11 -10.86
C ASP A 227 11.53 18.68 -10.32
N MET A 228 10.79 18.23 -9.29
CA MET A 228 11.00 16.89 -8.71
C MET A 228 10.74 15.79 -9.73
N SER A 229 9.69 15.92 -10.54
CA SER A 229 9.40 14.99 -11.64
C SER A 229 10.45 15.01 -12.75
N GLU A 230 11.13 16.13 -12.97
CA GLU A 230 12.24 16.23 -13.94
C GLU A 230 13.51 15.53 -13.41
N VAL A 231 13.80 15.65 -12.11
CA VAL A 231 14.88 14.87 -11.45
C VAL A 231 14.59 13.36 -11.53
N PHE A 232 13.33 12.97 -11.37
CA PHE A 232 12.92 11.58 -11.59
C PHE A 232 13.17 11.17 -13.04
N ALA A 233 12.72 11.97 -14.02
CA ALA A 233 12.88 11.65 -15.45
C ALA A 233 14.35 11.57 -15.88
N ALA A 234 15.23 12.40 -15.30
CA ALA A 234 16.68 12.29 -15.51
C ALA A 234 17.22 10.95 -14.96
N SER A 235 16.84 10.58 -13.73
CA SER A 235 17.23 9.31 -13.12
C SER A 235 16.68 8.09 -13.86
N GLU A 236 15.42 8.14 -14.30
CA GLU A 236 14.81 7.09 -15.12
C GLU A 236 15.60 6.89 -16.42
N ARG A 237 15.88 7.96 -17.16
CA ARG A 237 16.63 7.87 -18.43
C ARG A 237 18.02 7.27 -18.25
N ALA A 238 18.73 7.69 -17.20
CA ALA A 238 20.04 7.15 -16.88
C ALA A 238 19.94 5.66 -16.47
N TYR A 239 18.99 5.32 -15.59
CA TYR A 239 18.75 3.94 -15.16
C TYR A 239 18.41 3.02 -16.34
N LEU A 240 17.44 3.39 -17.19
CA LEU A 240 17.00 2.57 -18.32
C LEU A 240 18.09 2.38 -19.37
N THR A 241 18.93 3.40 -19.58
CA THR A 241 20.10 3.29 -20.46
C THR A 241 21.07 2.22 -19.94
N LEU A 242 21.46 2.29 -18.67
CA LEU A 242 22.37 1.34 -18.04
C LEU A 242 21.75 -0.07 -17.91
N ALA A 243 20.46 -0.14 -17.58
CA ALA A 243 19.74 -1.40 -17.41
C ALA A 243 19.62 -2.19 -18.71
N ARG A 244 19.71 -1.54 -19.88
CA ARG A 244 19.65 -2.24 -21.18
C ARG A 244 20.80 -3.22 -21.34
N ASP A 245 22.01 -2.82 -20.93
CA ASP A 245 23.23 -3.62 -21.04
C ASP A 245 23.33 -4.67 -19.91
N HIS A 246 22.44 -4.60 -18.92
CA HIS A 246 22.45 -5.43 -17.72
C HIS A 246 21.13 -6.18 -17.50
N ALA A 247 20.21 -6.19 -18.46
CA ALA A 247 18.87 -6.74 -18.29
C ALA A 247 18.86 -8.26 -17.97
N GLY A 248 19.92 -8.98 -18.33
CA GLY A 248 20.11 -10.40 -18.02
C GLY A 248 20.63 -10.70 -16.61
N LEU A 249 21.04 -9.69 -15.84
CA LEU A 249 21.48 -9.90 -14.46
C LEU A 249 20.26 -10.14 -13.54
N ASP A 250 20.45 -11.01 -12.54
CA ASP A 250 19.37 -11.36 -11.61
C ASP A 250 18.81 -10.10 -10.91
N GLY A 251 17.49 -10.08 -10.75
CA GLY A 251 16.78 -9.03 -10.04
C GLY A 251 16.55 -7.72 -10.80
N ILE A 252 17.38 -7.32 -11.78
CA ILE A 252 17.25 -6.00 -12.45
C ILE A 252 15.91 -5.86 -13.17
N LEU A 253 15.61 -6.81 -14.06
CA LEU A 253 14.41 -6.74 -14.88
C LEU A 253 13.15 -6.94 -14.02
N ARG A 254 13.21 -7.87 -13.05
CA ARG A 254 12.12 -8.11 -12.10
C ARG A 254 11.81 -6.85 -11.28
N ASP A 255 12.82 -6.22 -10.71
CA ASP A 255 12.67 -4.99 -9.92
C ASP A 255 12.06 -3.85 -10.74
N LEU A 256 12.55 -3.62 -11.96
CA LEU A 256 12.02 -2.58 -12.84
C LEU A 256 10.56 -2.83 -13.22
N LEU A 257 10.21 -4.09 -13.52
CA LEU A 257 8.83 -4.47 -13.87
C LEU A 257 7.88 -4.30 -12.67
N GLU A 258 8.32 -4.68 -11.47
CA GLU A 258 7.53 -4.43 -10.26
C GLU A 258 7.36 -2.94 -10.00
N LEU A 259 8.42 -2.14 -10.10
CA LEU A 259 8.33 -0.70 -9.96
C LEU A 259 7.32 -0.11 -10.96
N ALA A 260 7.40 -0.50 -12.24
CA ALA A 260 6.51 -0.03 -13.30
C ALA A 260 5.04 -0.42 -13.10
N VAL A 261 4.77 -1.59 -12.51
CA VAL A 261 3.41 -2.02 -12.16
C VAL A 261 2.81 -1.14 -11.06
N TRP A 262 3.64 -0.70 -10.12
CA TRP A 262 3.20 -0.06 -8.89
C TRP A 262 3.32 1.47 -8.86
N GLU A 263 4.09 2.05 -9.77
CA GLU A 263 4.30 3.50 -9.87
C GLU A 263 3.01 4.23 -10.28
N ASP A 264 2.26 4.77 -9.31
CA ASP A 264 0.93 5.32 -9.55
C ASP A 264 0.90 6.81 -9.95
N TYR A 265 2.05 7.51 -10.04
CA TYR A 265 2.16 8.94 -10.34
C TYR A 265 2.39 9.26 -11.83
N GLY A 266 2.64 8.25 -12.68
CA GLY A 266 2.92 8.45 -14.10
C GLY A 266 4.30 9.04 -14.36
N LEU A 267 5.23 8.82 -13.44
CA LEU A 267 6.62 9.27 -13.53
C LEU A 267 7.48 8.35 -14.41
N LEU A 268 7.17 7.05 -14.49
CA LEU A 268 7.89 6.11 -15.36
C LEU A 268 7.42 6.21 -16.82
N ARG A 269 8.04 7.11 -17.59
CA ARG A 269 7.64 7.45 -18.97
C ARG A 269 8.38 6.61 -20.02
N GLY A 270 9.61 6.20 -19.74
CA GLY A 270 10.49 5.51 -20.68
C GLY A 270 10.30 4.00 -20.78
N ILE A 271 9.57 3.40 -19.83
CA ILE A 271 9.48 1.94 -19.69
C ILE A 271 8.94 1.23 -20.94
N GLY A 272 7.95 1.80 -21.64
CA GLY A 272 7.38 1.17 -22.83
C GLY A 272 8.40 1.03 -23.96
N ALA A 273 9.16 2.10 -24.23
CA ALA A 273 10.22 2.09 -25.23
C ALA A 273 11.39 1.17 -24.83
N PHE A 274 11.71 1.12 -23.53
CA PHE A 274 12.71 0.18 -23.01
C PHE A 274 12.30 -1.28 -23.27
N LEU A 275 11.08 -1.67 -22.90
CA LEU A 275 10.58 -3.04 -23.05
C LEU A 275 10.46 -3.46 -24.53
N GLY A 276 10.02 -2.55 -25.40
CA GLY A 276 9.93 -2.80 -26.84
C GLY A 276 11.28 -2.86 -27.56
N ALA A 277 12.39 -2.53 -26.89
CA ALA A 277 13.73 -2.58 -27.44
C ALA A 277 14.61 -3.67 -26.79
N LEU A 278 14.02 -4.55 -25.97
CA LEU A 278 14.74 -5.68 -25.40
C LEU A 278 15.20 -6.65 -26.51
N GLN A 279 16.33 -7.30 -26.30
CA GLN A 279 16.75 -8.46 -27.11
C GLN A 279 15.85 -9.67 -26.76
N GLU A 280 15.74 -10.64 -27.67
CA GLU A 280 14.82 -11.79 -27.55
C GLU A 280 14.95 -12.50 -26.20
N GLU A 281 16.18 -12.84 -25.80
CA GLU A 281 16.46 -13.53 -24.54
C GLU A 281 15.99 -12.74 -23.30
N HIS A 282 16.14 -11.41 -23.32
CA HIS A 282 15.69 -10.53 -22.25
C HIS A 282 14.18 -10.29 -22.29
N ALA A 283 13.57 -10.26 -23.47
CA ALA A 283 12.12 -10.19 -23.63
C ALA A 283 11.45 -11.44 -23.06
N ASP A 284 12.00 -12.62 -23.32
CA ASP A 284 11.57 -13.89 -22.73
C ASP A 284 11.67 -13.88 -21.19
N LEU A 285 12.78 -13.35 -20.66
CA LEU A 285 12.92 -13.15 -19.21
C LEU A 285 11.85 -12.21 -18.66
N ALA A 286 11.60 -11.06 -19.31
CA ALA A 286 10.54 -10.13 -18.89
C ALA A 286 9.17 -10.78 -18.89
N VAL A 287 8.84 -11.60 -19.89
CA VAL A 287 7.56 -12.34 -19.96
C VAL A 287 7.43 -13.34 -18.81
N ARG A 288 8.51 -14.06 -18.47
CA ARG A 288 8.53 -14.96 -17.31
C ARG A 288 8.31 -14.21 -16.00
N GLU A 289 9.04 -13.12 -15.80
CA GLU A 289 8.91 -12.30 -14.58
C GLU A 289 7.50 -11.69 -14.45
N LEU A 290 6.98 -11.09 -15.53
CA LEU A 290 5.61 -10.56 -15.56
C LEU A 290 4.56 -11.65 -15.31
N SER A 291 4.78 -12.88 -15.75
CA SER A 291 3.87 -13.99 -15.45
C SER A 291 3.81 -14.29 -13.95
N GLY A 292 4.97 -14.23 -13.26
CA GLY A 292 5.04 -14.33 -11.80
C GLY A 292 4.33 -13.17 -11.10
N ILE A 293 4.59 -11.93 -11.52
CA ILE A 293 3.92 -10.72 -11.00
C ILE A 293 2.39 -10.83 -11.18
N ILE A 294 1.93 -11.18 -12.40
CA ILE A 294 0.50 -11.34 -12.72
C ILE A 294 -0.17 -12.39 -11.83
N ALA A 295 0.50 -13.52 -11.57
CA ALA A 295 -0.03 -14.57 -10.70
C ALA A 295 -0.21 -14.07 -9.26
N GLU A 296 0.76 -13.32 -8.74
CA GLU A 296 0.67 -12.68 -7.42
C GLU A 296 -0.45 -11.65 -7.35
N LEU A 297 -0.56 -10.76 -8.34
CA LEU A 297 -1.61 -9.74 -8.38
C LEU A 297 -3.01 -10.36 -8.46
N ARG A 298 -3.17 -11.48 -9.18
CA ARG A 298 -4.44 -12.24 -9.22
C ARG A 298 -4.77 -12.86 -7.87
N ARG A 299 -3.78 -13.43 -7.18
CA ARG A 299 -3.95 -14.01 -5.84
C ARG A 299 -4.42 -12.95 -4.84
N GLU A 300 -3.82 -11.77 -4.88
CA GLU A 300 -4.17 -10.65 -4.00
C GLU A 300 -5.38 -9.83 -4.49
N ARG A 301 -5.87 -10.09 -5.72
CA ARG A 301 -7.00 -9.40 -6.37
C ARG A 301 -6.79 -7.89 -6.53
N LEU A 302 -5.63 -7.52 -7.06
CA LEU A 302 -5.21 -6.14 -7.31
C LEU A 302 -5.41 -5.77 -8.79
N ASP A 303 -6.66 -5.48 -9.17
CA ASP A 303 -7.07 -5.39 -10.58
C ASP A 303 -6.41 -4.23 -11.36
N ASP A 304 -6.16 -3.09 -10.71
CA ASP A 304 -5.47 -1.94 -11.34
C ASP A 304 -4.03 -2.31 -11.72
N GLN A 305 -3.29 -2.87 -10.76
CA GLN A 305 -1.90 -3.30 -10.96
C GLN A 305 -1.85 -4.47 -11.94
N LEU A 306 -2.83 -5.38 -11.89
CA LEU A 306 -2.94 -6.48 -12.85
C LEU A 306 -3.11 -5.94 -14.27
N SER A 307 -3.96 -4.94 -14.46
CA SER A 307 -4.15 -4.29 -15.76
C SER A 307 -2.85 -3.64 -16.25
N ARG A 308 -2.10 -2.96 -15.37
CA ARG A 308 -0.77 -2.41 -15.68
C ARG A 308 0.23 -3.49 -16.08
N ALA A 309 0.33 -4.57 -15.31
CA ALA A 309 1.22 -5.70 -15.63
C ALA A 309 0.89 -6.33 -16.99
N LEU A 310 -0.39 -6.46 -17.33
CA LEU A 310 -0.83 -6.95 -18.64
C LEU A 310 -0.46 -5.99 -19.78
N MET A 311 -0.56 -4.67 -19.56
CA MET A 311 -0.10 -3.67 -20.54
C MET A 311 1.41 -3.73 -20.75
N LEU A 312 2.20 -3.85 -19.68
CA LEU A 312 3.65 -4.04 -19.79
C LEU A 312 4.00 -5.32 -20.54
N ARG A 313 3.29 -6.43 -20.28
CA ARG A 313 3.48 -7.68 -21.01
C ARG A 313 3.20 -7.51 -22.51
N LYS A 314 2.16 -6.76 -22.86
CA LYS A 314 1.87 -6.42 -24.26
C LYS A 314 2.99 -5.60 -24.88
N ALA A 315 3.57 -4.64 -24.15
CA ALA A 315 4.68 -3.83 -24.63
C ALA A 315 5.94 -4.67 -24.92
N VAL A 316 6.25 -5.67 -24.07
CA VAL A 316 7.34 -6.62 -24.31
C VAL A 316 7.13 -7.43 -25.57
N LEU A 317 5.90 -7.88 -25.83
CA LEU A 317 5.56 -8.77 -26.95
C LEU A 317 5.36 -8.04 -28.28
N ALA A 318 5.10 -6.72 -28.26
CA ALA A 318 4.77 -5.95 -29.46
C ALA A 318 5.79 -6.06 -30.62
N PRO A 319 7.12 -6.14 -30.38
CA PRO A 319 8.10 -6.32 -31.45
C PRO A 319 8.15 -7.74 -32.05
N TRP A 320 7.54 -8.73 -31.39
CA TRP A 320 7.69 -10.16 -31.68
C TRP A 320 6.39 -10.83 -32.15
N GLY A 321 5.31 -10.06 -32.27
CA GLY A 321 3.97 -10.52 -32.61
C GLY A 321 3.50 -10.08 -34.00
#